data_AF-A0A9E0TYE6-F1
#
_entry.id   AF-A0A9E0TYE6-F1
#
_cell.length_a   1.000
_cell.length_b   1.000
_cell.length_c   1.000
_cell.angle_alpha   90.00
_cell.angle_beta   90.00
_cell.angle_gamma   90.00
#
_symmetry.space_group_name_H-M   'P 1'
#
loop_
_entity.id
_entity.type
_entity.pdbx_description
1 polymer ?
#
loop_
_entity_poly.entity_id
_entity_poly.type
_entity_poly.pdbx_seq_one_letter_code
_entity_poly.pdbx_strand_id
1 'polypeptide(L)'
;MKTHALRLRPGEDVKLALKTFTAEKGIKAGAIVTAVGSLSQASLRYAGRPTATRIQGDMEILALVGTLCPDGPHLHLTVGDADGKTLGGHVMDGCIVRTTCELVISEYDNFTFTRELDPATGYQELVVNTR
;
A
#
# COMPACT_ATOMS: atom_id res chain seq x y z
N MET A 1 -9.35 -15.72 10.40
CA MET A 1 -8.66 -15.12 9.25
C MET A 1 -9.65 -15.03 8.11
N LYS A 2 -9.83 -13.85 7.53
CA LYS A 2 -10.69 -13.64 6.37
C LYS A 2 -9.82 -13.17 5.21
N THR A 3 -10.22 -13.51 3.99
CA THR A 3 -9.54 -13.07 2.78
C THR A 3 -10.47 -12.21 1.98
N HIS A 4 -9.95 -11.08 1.50
CA HIS A 4 -10.66 -10.16 0.63
C HIS A 4 -9.96 -10.10 -0.72
N ALA A 5 -10.74 -10.08 -1.79
CA ALA A 5 -10.25 -9.81 -3.14
C ALA A 5 -10.94 -8.56 -3.68
N LEU A 6 -10.18 -7.66 -4.28
CA LEU A 6 -10.69 -6.46 -4.93
C LEU A 6 -9.89 -6.12 -6.17
N ARG A 7 -10.53 -5.44 -7.12
CA ARG A 7 -9.91 -4.91 -8.31
C ARG A 7 -10.10 -3.40 -8.35
N LEU A 8 -9.00 -2.66 -8.41
CA LEU A 8 -9.02 -1.24 -8.71
C LEU A 8 -9.02 -1.03 -10.23
N ARG A 9 -9.75 -0.01 -10.66
CA ARG A 9 -9.99 0.39 -12.05
C ARG A 9 -9.06 1.54 -12.45
N PRO A 10 -8.92 1.79 -13.77
CA PRO A 10 -8.15 2.93 -14.27
C PRO A 10 -8.53 4.25 -13.59
N GLY A 11 -7.52 5.04 -13.22
CA GLY A 11 -7.70 6.34 -12.59
C GLY A 11 -7.85 6.31 -11.06
N GLU A 12 -8.05 5.14 -10.45
CA GLU A 12 -8.09 5.02 -9.00
C GLU A 12 -6.68 5.16 -8.39
N ASP A 13 -6.62 5.78 -7.21
CA ASP A 13 -5.40 5.86 -6.41
C ASP A 13 -5.29 4.65 -5.49
N VAL A 14 -4.18 3.90 -5.60
CA VAL A 14 -3.98 2.65 -4.85
C VAL A 14 -4.03 2.85 -3.33
N LYS A 15 -3.38 3.91 -2.81
CA LYS A 15 -3.26 4.13 -1.37
C LYS A 15 -4.59 4.61 -0.79
N LEU A 16 -5.26 5.53 -1.49
CA LEU A 16 -6.57 6.01 -1.09
C LEU A 16 -7.60 4.87 -1.12
N ALA A 17 -7.62 4.06 -2.18
CA ALA A 17 -8.55 2.94 -2.30
C ALA A 17 -8.34 1.90 -1.19
N LEU A 18 -7.10 1.55 -0.86
CA LEU A 18 -6.82 0.63 0.24
C LEU A 18 -7.19 1.21 1.61
N LYS A 19 -6.99 2.52 1.82
CA LYS A 19 -7.43 3.22 3.04
C LYS A 19 -8.96 3.15 3.17
N THR A 20 -9.69 3.50 2.10
CA THR A 20 -11.16 3.45 2.06
C THR A 20 -11.67 2.04 2.29
N PHE A 21 -11.11 1.05 1.58
CA PHE A 21 -11.48 -0.36 1.72
C PHE A 21 -11.27 -0.87 3.16
N THR A 22 -10.14 -0.51 3.79
CA THR A 22 -9.83 -0.88 5.19
C THR A 22 -10.90 -0.32 6.13
N ALA A 23 -11.30 0.94 5.94
CA ALA A 23 -12.34 1.57 6.75
C ALA A 23 -13.72 0.94 6.53
N GLU A 24 -14.15 0.75 5.28
CA GLU A 24 -15.44 0.17 4.91
C GLU A 24 -15.63 -1.26 5.42
N LYS A 25 -14.57 -2.07 5.41
CA LYS A 25 -14.59 -3.44 5.93
C LYS A 25 -14.34 -3.53 7.43
N GLY A 26 -13.97 -2.43 8.08
CA GLY A 26 -13.63 -2.41 9.50
C GLY A 26 -12.40 -3.26 9.82
N ILE A 27 -11.43 -3.33 8.90
CA ILE A 27 -10.22 -4.14 9.07
C ILE A 27 -9.34 -3.51 10.15
N LYS A 28 -9.14 -4.26 11.24
CA LYS A 28 -8.30 -3.84 12.37
C LYS A 28 -6.85 -4.32 12.29
N ALA A 29 -6.60 -5.39 11.54
CA ALA A 29 -5.28 -5.92 11.28
C ALA A 29 -5.32 -6.64 9.93
N GLY A 30 -4.63 -6.11 8.93
CA GLY A 30 -4.56 -6.71 7.61
C GLY A 30 -3.17 -6.62 6.97
N ALA A 31 -2.95 -7.46 5.98
CA ALA A 31 -1.74 -7.47 5.17
C ALA A 31 -2.07 -7.68 3.69
N ILE A 32 -1.31 -7.03 2.82
CA ILE A 32 -1.35 -7.32 1.38
C ILE A 32 -0.73 -8.69 1.14
N VAL A 33 -1.50 -9.60 0.55
CA VAL A 33 -1.03 -10.93 0.14
C VAL A 33 -0.43 -10.86 -1.26
N THR A 34 -1.11 -10.16 -2.17
CA THR A 34 -0.61 -9.92 -3.52
C THR A 34 -1.24 -8.67 -4.09
N ALA A 35 -0.51 -8.04 -5.02
CA ALA A 35 -1.02 -7.03 -5.91
C ALA A 35 -0.38 -7.19 -7.28
N VAL A 36 -1.19 -7.33 -8.32
CA VAL A 36 -0.73 -7.41 -9.72
C VAL A 36 -1.49 -6.38 -10.53
N GLY A 37 -0.81 -5.62 -11.36
CA GLY A 37 -1.46 -4.57 -12.13
C GLY A 37 -0.47 -3.58 -12.70
N SER A 38 -0.99 -2.41 -13.07
CA SER A 38 -0.17 -1.37 -13.70
C SER A 38 -0.58 0.02 -13.26
N LEU A 39 0.41 0.92 -13.29
CA LEU A 39 0.26 2.32 -12.95
C LEU A 39 0.61 3.21 -14.15
N SER A 40 -0.11 4.32 -14.29
CA SER A 40 0.24 5.41 -15.22
C SER A 40 1.12 6.46 -14.51
N GLN A 41 1.12 6.38 -13.18
CA GLN A 41 1.92 7.20 -12.30
C GLN A 41 2.20 6.47 -10.99
N ALA A 42 3.44 6.54 -10.53
CA ALA A 42 3.85 6.13 -9.20
C ALA A 42 4.31 7.36 -8.40
N SER A 43 3.99 7.37 -7.11
CA SER A 43 4.40 8.40 -6.16
C SER A 43 5.14 7.71 -5.01
N LEU A 44 6.47 7.72 -5.07
CA LEU A 44 7.34 6.95 -4.18
C LEU A 44 8.23 7.87 -3.36
N ARG A 45 8.17 7.74 -2.04
CA ARG A 45 9.18 8.35 -1.15
C ARG A 45 10.33 7.37 -0.99
N TYR A 46 11.49 7.72 -1.55
CA TYR A 46 12.69 6.90 -1.44
C TYR A 46 13.29 6.93 -0.04
N ALA A 47 14.14 5.95 0.25
CA ALA A 47 14.80 5.81 1.54
C ALA A 47 15.50 7.12 1.96
N GLY A 48 15.20 7.58 3.19
CA GLY A 48 15.78 8.79 3.77
C GLY A 48 15.36 10.11 3.11
N ARG A 49 14.48 10.11 2.09
CA ARG A 49 14.02 11.34 1.45
C ARG A 49 12.80 11.90 2.16
N PRO A 50 12.71 13.24 2.33
CA PRO A 50 11.56 13.86 2.99
C PRO A 50 10.32 13.90 2.10
N THR A 51 10.50 13.88 0.78
CA THR A 51 9.43 14.09 -0.21
C THR A 51 9.32 12.93 -1.20
N ALA A 52 8.12 12.79 -1.77
CA ALA A 52 7.83 11.82 -2.81
C ALA A 52 8.48 12.21 -4.14
N THR A 53 8.94 11.22 -4.90
CA THR A 53 9.28 11.33 -6.31
C THR A 53 8.10 10.84 -7.13
N ARG A 54 7.63 11.68 -8.06
CA ARG A 54 6.56 11.33 -9.00
C ARG A 54 7.19 10.77 -10.27
N ILE A 55 6.80 9.57 -10.63
CA ILE A 55 7.25 8.87 -11.84
C ILE A 55 6.02 8.75 -12.74
N GLN A 56 6.12 9.22 -13.98
CA GLN A 56 5.05 9.13 -14.97
C GLN A 56 5.46 8.17 -16.08
N GLY A 57 4.48 7.44 -16.61
CA GLY A 57 4.68 6.48 -17.68
C GLY A 57 3.96 5.17 -17.41
N ASP A 58 4.09 4.24 -18.34
CA ASP A 58 3.51 2.91 -18.22
C ASP A 58 4.41 2.05 -17.35
N MET A 59 3.88 1.61 -16.22
CA MET A 59 4.59 0.80 -15.23
C MET A 59 3.79 -0.43 -14.84
N GLU A 60 4.46 -1.55 -14.66
CA GLU A 60 3.90 -2.76 -14.05
C GLU A 60 4.18 -2.77 -12.54
N ILE A 61 3.18 -3.14 -11.75
CA ILE A 61 3.31 -3.39 -10.31
C ILE A 61 3.94 -4.77 -10.16
N LEU A 62 5.19 -4.81 -9.69
CA LEU A 62 5.93 -6.05 -9.49
C LEU A 62 5.74 -6.58 -8.06
N ALA A 63 5.58 -5.68 -7.10
CA ALA A 63 5.24 -6.01 -5.72
C ALA A 63 4.57 -4.81 -5.03
N LEU A 64 3.48 -5.07 -4.31
CA LEU A 64 2.95 -4.18 -3.29
C LEU A 64 2.89 -4.96 -1.99
N VAL A 65 3.58 -4.49 -0.96
CA VAL A 65 3.62 -5.13 0.36
C VAL A 65 3.26 -4.11 1.41
N GLY A 66 2.60 -4.55 2.48
CA GLY A 66 2.32 -3.65 3.59
C GLY A 66 1.23 -4.13 4.53
N THR A 67 1.06 -3.36 5.60
CA THR A 67 0.06 -3.59 6.64
C THR A 67 -1.05 -2.56 6.56
N LEU A 68 -2.26 -3.03 6.88
CA LEU A 68 -3.49 -2.26 6.86
C LEU A 68 -4.08 -2.23 8.26
N CYS A 69 -4.45 -1.04 8.72
CA CYS A 69 -5.09 -0.81 10.01
C CYS A 69 -5.89 0.50 9.97
N PRO A 70 -6.74 0.78 10.97
CA PRO A 70 -7.55 1.99 11.01
C PRO A 70 -6.74 3.30 10.97
N ASP A 71 -5.53 3.29 11.54
CA ASP A 71 -4.64 4.46 11.58
C ASP A 71 -3.99 4.75 10.22
N GLY A 72 -4.16 3.84 9.26
CA GLY A 72 -3.75 4.01 7.87
C GLY A 72 -2.84 2.89 7.37
N PRO A 73 -2.73 2.76 6.03
CA PRO A 73 -1.90 1.76 5.40
C PRO A 73 -0.42 2.18 5.41
N HIS A 74 0.49 1.22 5.62
CA HIS A 74 1.92 1.40 5.36
C HIS A 74 2.34 0.44 4.27
N LEU A 75 2.55 0.99 3.08
CA LEU A 75 2.74 0.24 1.85
C LEU A 75 4.09 0.59 1.23
N HIS A 76 4.82 -0.43 0.79
CA HIS A 76 5.97 -0.29 -0.11
C HIS A 76 5.61 -0.91 -1.46
N LEU A 77 6.09 -0.28 -2.52
CA LEU A 77 5.79 -0.65 -3.90
C LEU A 77 7.09 -0.77 -4.68
N THR A 78 7.17 -1.80 -5.52
CA THR A 78 8.15 -1.91 -6.61
C THR A 78 7.42 -1.92 -7.94
N VAL A 79 7.86 -1.06 -8.85
CA VAL A 79 7.37 -0.96 -10.22
C VAL A 79 8.47 -1.26 -11.22
N GLY A 80 8.12 -1.85 -12.36
CA GLY A 80 8.98 -1.97 -13.54
C GLY A 80 8.50 -1.02 -14.64
N ASP A 81 9.42 -0.26 -15.23
CA ASP A 81 9.12 0.58 -16.40
C ASP A 81 9.15 -0.23 -17.72
N ALA A 82 8.94 0.45 -18.85
CA ALA A 82 8.94 -0.15 -20.18
C ALA A 82 10.28 -0.78 -20.61
N ASP A 83 11.40 -0.37 -19.98
CA ASP A 83 12.72 -0.96 -20.20
C ASP A 83 13.00 -2.13 -19.22
N GLY A 84 12.06 -2.42 -18.32
CA GLY A 84 12.23 -3.40 -17.24
C GLY A 84 13.07 -2.89 -16.06
N LYS A 85 13.40 -1.60 -16.00
CA LYS A 85 14.11 -1.03 -14.84
C LYS A 85 13.15 -0.91 -13.68
N THR A 86 13.62 -1.29 -12.50
CA THR A 86 12.80 -1.31 -11.30
C THR A 86 13.04 -0.09 -10.43
N LEU A 87 11.95 0.53 -9.96
CA LEU A 87 11.96 1.58 -8.96
C LEU A 87 11.14 1.13 -7.76
N GLY A 88 11.59 1.47 -6.56
CA GLY A 88 10.91 1.05 -5.33
C GLY A 88 11.00 2.07 -4.22
N GLY A 89 9.97 2.10 -3.37
CA GLY A 89 9.92 3.02 -2.24
C GLY A 89 8.63 2.93 -1.44
N HIS A 90 8.50 3.86 -0.49
CA HIS A 90 7.29 4.01 0.32
C HIS A 90 6.18 4.67 -0.50
N VAL A 91 4.98 4.08 -0.49
CA VAL A 91 3.84 4.54 -1.29
C VAL A 91 3.26 5.82 -0.68
N MET A 92 3.20 6.84 -1.51
CA MET A 92 2.53 8.09 -1.24
C MET A 92 1.26 8.19 -2.09
N ASP A 93 0.39 9.15 -1.78
CA ASP A 93 -0.75 9.46 -2.63
C ASP A 93 -0.23 9.88 -4.02
N GLY A 94 -0.97 9.51 -5.06
CA GLY A 94 -0.62 9.70 -6.46
C GLY A 94 -0.10 8.44 -7.16
N CYS A 95 -0.33 7.23 -6.64
CA CYS A 95 -0.10 5.97 -7.36
C CYS A 95 -1.37 5.60 -8.14
N ILE A 96 -1.43 5.97 -9.42
CA ILE A 96 -2.66 5.95 -10.23
C ILE A 96 -2.68 4.71 -11.11
N VAL A 97 -3.75 3.92 -10.99
CA VAL A 97 -3.96 2.70 -11.78
C VAL A 97 -4.12 3.03 -13.26
N ARG A 98 -3.38 2.30 -14.11
CA ARG A 98 -3.43 2.44 -15.57
C ARG A 98 -4.52 1.57 -16.19
N THR A 99 -4.47 0.27 -15.96
CA THR A 99 -5.42 -0.70 -16.55
C THR A 99 -6.20 -1.48 -15.50
N THR A 100 -5.49 -2.00 -14.49
CA THR A 100 -6.05 -2.80 -13.39
C THR A 100 -5.06 -2.81 -12.23
N CYS A 101 -5.56 -3.03 -11.01
CA CYS A 101 -4.77 -3.48 -9.87
C CYS A 101 -5.58 -4.51 -9.10
N GLU A 102 -5.16 -5.76 -9.17
CA GLU A 102 -5.80 -6.94 -8.59
C GLU A 102 -5.14 -7.23 -7.25
N LEU A 103 -5.91 -7.13 -6.18
CA LEU A 103 -5.43 -7.18 -4.80
C LEU A 103 -6.06 -8.34 -4.05
N VAL A 104 -5.23 -9.05 -3.28
CA VAL A 104 -5.70 -9.98 -2.24
C VAL A 104 -5.18 -9.50 -0.90
N ILE A 105 -6.07 -9.44 0.09
CA ILE A 105 -5.79 -8.95 1.44
C ILE A 105 -6.18 -10.03 2.44
N SER A 106 -5.31 -10.29 3.40
CA SER A 106 -5.60 -11.11 4.58
C SER A 106 -5.97 -10.21 5.75
N GLU A 107 -7.11 -10.48 6.38
CA GLU A 107 -7.57 -9.88 7.64
C GLU A 107 -7.39 -10.89 8.78
N TYR A 108 -6.83 -10.42 9.89
CA TYR A 108 -6.52 -11.24 11.06
C TYR A 108 -7.44 -10.88 12.24
N ASP A 109 -8.30 -11.82 12.63
CA ASP A 109 -9.30 -11.59 13.69
C ASP A 109 -8.70 -11.60 15.11
N ASN A 110 -7.53 -12.25 15.28
CA ASN A 110 -6.83 -12.42 16.55
C ASN A 110 -5.86 -11.29 16.87
N PHE A 111 -5.72 -10.30 15.99
CA PHE A 111 -4.85 -9.15 16.18
C PHE A 111 -5.63 -7.84 16.06
N THR A 112 -5.07 -6.79 16.64
CA THR A 112 -5.40 -5.40 16.33
C THR A 112 -4.10 -4.65 16.13
N PHE A 113 -3.97 -4.01 14.98
CA PHE A 113 -2.84 -3.16 14.64
C PHE A 113 -3.23 -1.71 14.95
N THR A 114 -2.35 -1.03 15.67
CA THR A 114 -2.40 0.43 15.87
C THR A 114 -1.07 1.03 15.46
N ARG A 115 -1.03 2.34 15.33
CA ARG A 115 0.20 3.11 15.17
C ARG A 115 0.34 4.11 16.28
N GLU A 116 1.49 4.07 16.93
CA GLU A 116 1.80 4.94 18.06
C GLU A 116 3.13 5.66 17.81
N LEU A 117 3.27 6.86 18.36
CA LEU A 117 4.51 7.62 18.24
C LEU A 117 5.62 6.88 18.99
N ASP A 118 6.63 6.42 18.26
CA ASP A 118 7.85 5.85 18.85
C ASP A 118 8.88 6.99 19.08
N PRO A 119 9.26 7.29 20.34
CA PRO A 119 10.26 8.31 20.64
C PRO A 119 11.65 8.04 20.03
N ALA A 120 11.99 6.78 19.75
CA ALA A 120 13.28 6.41 19.19
C ALA A 120 13.37 6.72 17.68
N THR A 121 12.26 6.61 16.95
CA THR A 121 12.23 6.84 15.49
C THR A 121 11.62 8.20 15.12
N GLY A 122 10.76 8.76 15.99
CA GLY A 122 9.97 9.96 15.72
C GLY A 122 8.79 9.71 14.78
N TYR A 123 8.45 8.45 14.48
CA TYR A 123 7.38 8.07 13.56
C TYR A 123 6.25 7.30 14.26
N GLN A 124 5.12 7.17 13.56
CA GLN A 124 3.97 6.38 13.98
C GLN A 124 4.22 4.91 13.59
N GLU A 125 4.75 4.14 14.53
CA GLU A 125 5.20 2.76 14.32
C GLU A 125 4.11 1.74 14.70
N LEU A 126 4.19 0.55 14.10
CA LEU A 126 3.22 -0.52 14.29
C LEU A 126 3.27 -1.06 15.74
N VAL A 127 2.12 -1.07 16.40
CA VAL A 127 1.88 -1.82 17.65
C VAL A 127 0.93 -2.97 17.35
N VAL A 128 1.30 -4.17 17.80
CA VAL A 128 0.51 -5.40 17.59
C VAL A 128 -0.07 -5.86 18.92
N ASN A 129 -1.40 -5.85 19.01
CA ASN A 129 -2.12 -6.36 20.17
C ASN A 129 -2.79 -7.69 19.81
N THR A 130 -2.64 -8.70 20.67
CA THR A 130 -3.40 -9.95 20.58
C THR A 130 -4.76 -9.79 21.24
N ARG A 131 -5.80 -10.39 20.67
CA ARG A 131 -7.08 -10.58 21.34
C ARG A 131 -7.12 -11.84 22.18
#